data_AF-V5R2Y3-F1
#
_entry.id   AF-V5R2Y3-F1
#
_cell.length_a   1.000
_cell.length_b   1.000
_cell.length_c   1.000
_cell.angle_alpha   90.00
_cell.angle_beta   90.00
_cell.angle_gamma   90.00
#
_symmetry.space_group_name_H-M   'P 1'
#
loop_
_entity.id
_entity.type
_entity.pdbx_description
1 polymer ?
#
loop_
_entity_poly.entity_id
_entity_poly.type
_entity_poly.pdbx_seq_one_letter_code
_entity_poly.pdbx_strand_id
1 'polypeptide(L)'
;AAFWQTISGEHGLDGSGHGGNTENKEEADACLMGNNSYNGSSDLQLERMNVYFNEANGDKYVPRAVLVDLEPGTMDAVRAGPFGELFRPDNFVFGQSGAGNNW
;
A
#
# COMPACT_ATOMS: atom_id res chain seq x y z
N ALA A 1 -6.51 3.89 -6.73
CA ALA A 1 -5.40 3.56 -5.81
C ALA A 1 -3.99 3.70 -6.42
N ALA A 2 -3.82 4.25 -7.65
CA ALA A 2 -2.54 4.26 -8.37
C ALA A 2 -1.34 4.80 -7.59
N PHE A 3 -1.51 5.88 -6.82
CA PHE A 3 -0.47 6.42 -5.94
C PHE A 3 0.13 5.37 -5.01
N TRP A 4 -0.72 4.60 -4.31
CA TRP A 4 -0.27 3.57 -3.39
C TRP A 4 0.36 2.38 -4.10
N GLN A 5 0.01 2.11 -5.36
CA GLN A 5 0.67 1.08 -6.17
C GLN A 5 2.11 1.49 -6.49
N THR A 6 2.31 2.74 -6.90
CA THR A 6 3.64 3.30 -7.19
C THR A 6 4.53 3.28 -5.96
N ILE A 7 4.06 3.86 -4.85
CA ILE A 7 4.85 3.94 -3.63
C ILE A 7 5.13 2.54 -3.05
N SER A 8 4.14 1.64 -3.05
CA SER A 8 4.40 0.25 -2.60
C SER A 8 5.47 -0.43 -3.46
N GLY A 9 5.41 -0.25 -4.78
CA GLY A 9 6.42 -0.77 -5.71
C GLY A 9 7.82 -0.18 -5.49
N GLU A 10 7.94 1.12 -5.27
CA GLU A 10 9.22 1.80 -4.94
C GLU A 10 9.85 1.28 -3.65
N HIS A 11 9.00 0.78 -2.74
CA HIS A 11 9.36 0.22 -1.45
C HIS A 11 9.41 -1.32 -1.43
N GLY A 12 9.21 -1.98 -2.57
CA GLY A 12 9.26 -3.45 -2.68
C GLY A 12 8.14 -4.18 -1.94
N LEU A 13 7.01 -3.51 -1.69
CA LEU A 13 5.82 -4.09 -1.07
C LEU A 13 4.86 -4.65 -2.13
N ASP A 14 4.29 -5.80 -1.84
CA ASP A 14 3.22 -6.38 -2.65
C ASP A 14 1.85 -5.72 -2.40
N GLY A 15 0.82 -6.19 -3.11
CA GLY A 15 -0.56 -5.70 -2.99
C GLY A 15 -1.21 -5.91 -1.62
N SER A 16 -0.61 -6.74 -0.76
CA SER A 16 -1.07 -7.04 0.60
C SER A 16 -0.29 -6.28 1.68
N GLY A 17 0.79 -5.60 1.30
CA GLY A 17 1.66 -4.82 2.18
C GLY A 17 2.84 -5.61 2.74
N HIS A 18 3.11 -6.83 2.27
CA HIS A 18 4.29 -7.58 2.71
C HIS A 18 5.49 -7.21 1.83
N GLY A 19 6.65 -7.04 2.46
CA GLY A 19 7.92 -6.96 1.74
C GLY A 19 8.30 -8.32 1.19
N GLY A 20 8.95 -8.35 0.02
CA GLY A 20 9.48 -9.59 -0.52
C GLY A 20 10.57 -10.19 0.37
N ASN A 21 10.22 -11.14 1.24
CA ASN A 21 11.18 -12.05 1.86
C ASN A 21 11.67 -13.04 0.78
N THR A 22 12.79 -12.71 0.12
CA THR A 22 13.44 -13.66 -0.79
C THR A 22 14.27 -14.65 0.01
N GLU A 23 13.63 -15.68 0.56
CA GLU A 23 14.33 -16.94 0.86
C GLU A 23 14.85 -17.62 -0.43
N ASN A 24 14.45 -17.15 -1.61
CA ASN A 24 14.99 -17.54 -2.92
C ASN A 24 15.40 -16.30 -3.73
N LYS A 25 16.70 -16.02 -3.77
CA LYS A 25 17.32 -14.76 -4.22
C LYS A 25 17.51 -14.64 -5.75
N GLU A 26 16.89 -15.49 -6.57
CA GLU A 26 17.19 -15.58 -8.00
C GLU A 26 16.04 -15.17 -8.95
N GLU A 27 14.79 -15.01 -8.46
CA GLU A 27 13.66 -14.64 -9.34
C GLU A 27 13.23 -13.16 -9.27
N ALA A 28 13.70 -12.39 -8.28
CA ALA A 28 13.34 -10.97 -8.12
C ALA A 28 14.24 -10.00 -8.94
N ASP A 29 15.30 -10.49 -9.56
CA ASP A 29 16.29 -9.67 -10.29
C ASP A 29 15.84 -9.18 -11.68
N ALA A 30 14.63 -9.53 -12.12
CA ALA A 30 14.19 -9.24 -13.49
C ALA A 30 13.25 -8.04 -13.66
N CYS A 31 12.67 -7.47 -12.60
CA CYS A 31 11.76 -6.33 -12.74
C CYS A 31 12.16 -5.15 -11.85
N LEU A 32 12.74 -4.14 -12.51
CA LEU A 32 13.08 -2.79 -12.03
C LEU A 32 14.47 -2.65 -11.39
N MET A 33 15.46 -2.60 -12.28
CA MET A 33 16.80 -2.06 -12.05
C MET A 33 16.74 -0.67 -11.40
N GLY A 34 17.13 -0.59 -10.13
CA GLY A 34 17.25 0.69 -9.42
C GLY A 34 17.52 0.57 -7.92
N ASN A 35 18.53 -0.19 -7.48
CA ASN A 35 19.20 -0.07 -6.18
C ASN A 35 18.36 0.09 -4.87
N ASN A 36 17.07 -0.25 -4.85
CA ASN A 36 16.18 0.07 -3.72
C ASN A 36 15.35 -1.13 -3.23
N SER A 37 15.95 -2.33 -3.28
CA SER A 37 15.35 -3.48 -2.61
C SER A 37 15.43 -3.25 -1.10
N TYR A 38 14.27 -3.15 -0.44
CA TYR A 38 14.19 -3.04 1.01
C TYR A 38 14.77 -4.32 1.62
N ASN A 39 15.89 -4.19 2.33
CA ASN A 39 16.47 -5.31 3.09
C ASN A 39 16.08 -5.26 4.57
N GLY A 40 15.12 -4.38 4.94
CA GLY A 40 14.54 -4.27 6.29
C GLY A 40 15.52 -4.01 7.45
N SER A 41 16.80 -3.76 7.16
CA SER A 41 17.89 -3.85 8.15
C SER A 41 18.69 -2.56 8.31
N SER A 42 18.40 -1.54 7.51
CA SER A 42 19.03 -0.21 7.62
C SER A 42 18.04 0.79 8.20
N ASP A 43 18.45 1.49 9.27
CA ASP A 43 17.64 2.55 9.92
C ASP A 43 17.13 3.59 8.93
N LEU A 44 17.95 3.98 7.95
CA LEU A 44 17.59 4.94 6.89
C LEU A 44 16.48 4.42 5.95
N GLN A 45 16.45 3.11 5.69
CA GLN A 45 15.37 2.51 4.90
C GLN A 45 14.09 2.48 5.72
N LEU A 46 14.16 2.09 7.00
CA LEU A 46 13.00 2.09 7.90
C LEU A 46 12.42 3.50 8.09
N GLU A 47 13.27 4.52 8.25
CA GLU A 47 12.85 5.91 8.33
C GLU A 47 12.07 6.35 7.08
N ARG A 48 12.53 5.97 5.88
CA ARG A 48 11.85 6.29 4.61
C ARG A 48 10.51 5.55 4.48
N MET A 49 10.44 4.29 4.90
CA MET A 49 9.20 3.50 4.88
C MET A 49 8.15 4.08 5.83
N ASN A 50 8.58 4.44 7.04
CA ASN A 50 7.70 4.90 8.12
C ASN A 50 7.03 6.26 7.84
N VAL A 51 7.48 6.99 6.81
CA VAL A 51 6.81 8.20 6.33
C VAL A 51 5.39 7.90 5.85
N TYR A 52 5.24 6.84 5.04
CA TYR A 52 3.96 6.51 4.39
C TYR A 52 3.26 5.32 5.01
N PHE A 53 3.99 4.42 5.67
CA PHE A 53 3.44 3.18 6.21
C PHE A 53 3.62 3.08 7.73
N ASN A 54 2.72 2.33 8.36
CA ASN A 54 2.92 1.73 9.67
C ASN A 54 3.30 0.28 9.48
N GLU A 55 4.34 -0.17 10.17
CA GLU A 55 4.56 -1.60 10.38
C GLU A 55 3.46 -2.16 11.31
N ALA A 56 2.81 -3.22 10.87
CA ALA A 56 1.86 -4.02 11.62
C ALA A 56 2.49 -5.39 11.90
N ASN A 57 1.77 -6.26 12.62
CA ASN A 57 2.27 -7.59 12.93
C ASN A 57 2.51 -8.42 11.66
N GLY A 58 3.59 -9.21 11.66
CA GLY A 58 3.90 -10.15 10.59
C GLY A 58 4.50 -9.51 9.35
N ASP A 59 5.40 -8.53 9.51
CA ASP A 59 6.09 -7.83 8.41
C ASP A 59 5.15 -7.18 7.39
N LYS A 60 3.93 -6.83 7.84
CA LYS A 60 2.91 -6.17 7.03
C LYS A 60 2.99 -4.67 7.21
N TYR A 61 3.16 -3.93 6.12
CA TYR A 61 3.16 -2.48 6.09
C TYR A 61 1.81 -1.96 5.61
N VAL A 62 1.17 -1.13 6.44
CA VAL A 62 -0.17 -0.58 6.21
C VAL A 62 -0.08 0.94 5.95
N PRO A 63 -0.70 1.48 4.90
CA PRO A 63 -0.68 2.91 4.61
C PRO A 63 -1.22 3.78 5.75
N ARG A 64 -0.54 4.89 6.02
CA ARG A 64 -1.00 6.01 6.85
C ARG A 64 -1.98 6.88 6.05
N ALA A 65 -3.15 6.33 5.76
CA ALA A 65 -4.12 6.95 4.86
C ALA A 65 -5.56 6.80 5.35
N VAL A 66 -6.37 7.84 5.12
CA VAL A 66 -7.83 7.79 5.24
C VAL A 66 -8.41 8.03 3.86
N LEU A 67 -9.25 7.10 3.39
CA LEU A 67 -9.93 7.16 2.11
C LEU A 67 -11.36 7.61 2.37
N VAL A 68 -11.70 8.80 1.88
CA VAL A 68 -13.01 9.42 2.09
C VAL A 68 -13.73 9.53 0.75
N ASP A 69 -14.92 8.94 0.66
CA ASP A 69 -15.80 9.08 -0.52
C ASP A 69 -17.28 9.09 -0.11
N LEU A 70 -18.09 9.98 -0.67
CA LEU A 70 -19.53 9.96 -0.42
C LEU A 70 -20.26 8.90 -1.26
N GLU A 71 -19.59 8.31 -2.26
CA GLU A 71 -20.11 7.25 -3.09
C GLU A 71 -19.80 5.85 -2.52
N PRO A 72 -20.83 5.02 -2.23
CA PRO A 72 -20.61 3.70 -1.66
C PRO A 72 -19.86 2.75 -2.60
N GLY A 73 -19.99 2.93 -3.93
CA GLY A 73 -19.39 2.05 -4.93
C GLY A 73 -17.86 2.13 -5.03
N THR A 74 -17.25 3.25 -4.63
CA THR A 74 -15.80 3.42 -4.72
C THR A 74 -15.05 2.49 -3.75
N MET A 75 -15.65 2.18 -2.60
CA MET A 75 -15.06 1.25 -1.63
C MET A 75 -14.91 -0.15 -2.23
N ASP A 76 -15.96 -0.67 -2.87
CA ASP A 76 -15.95 -2.01 -3.47
C ASP A 76 -14.93 -2.08 -4.60
N ALA A 77 -14.80 -1.02 -5.40
CA ALA A 77 -13.81 -0.93 -6.46
C ALA A 77 -12.36 -0.94 -5.92
N VAL A 78 -12.08 -0.22 -4.82
CA VAL A 78 -10.75 -0.22 -4.20
C VAL A 78 -10.44 -1.59 -3.56
N ARG A 79 -11.40 -2.19 -2.87
CA ARG A 79 -11.24 -3.50 -2.21
C ARG A 79 -11.12 -4.66 -3.18
N ALA A 80 -11.81 -4.61 -4.31
CA ALA A 80 -11.67 -5.61 -5.38
C ALA A 80 -10.39 -5.42 -6.21
N GLY A 81 -9.69 -4.29 -6.04
CA GLY A 81 -8.44 -4.00 -6.73
C GLY A 81 -7.26 -4.80 -6.17
N PRO A 82 -6.15 -4.87 -6.92
CA PRO A 82 -4.95 -5.62 -6.54
C PRO A 82 -4.27 -5.15 -5.24
N PHE A 83 -4.65 -3.98 -4.73
CA PHE A 83 -4.15 -3.40 -3.48
C PHE A 83 -5.28 -3.23 -2.45
N GLY A 84 -6.38 -3.99 -2.60
CA GLY A 84 -7.51 -3.94 -1.68
C GLY A 84 -7.16 -4.38 -0.26
N GLU A 85 -6.27 -5.36 -0.12
CA GLU A 85 -5.82 -5.92 1.16
C GLU A 85 -4.75 -5.07 1.86
N LEU A 86 -4.18 -4.09 1.16
CA LEU A 86 -3.19 -3.17 1.70
C LEU A 86 -3.80 -2.27 2.79
N PHE A 87 -5.07 -1.88 2.62
CA PHE A 87 -5.76 -0.97 3.54
C PHE A 87 -6.54 -1.74 4.60
N ARG A 88 -6.60 -1.18 5.82
CA ARG A 88 -7.52 -1.70 6.85
C ARG A 88 -8.96 -1.29 6.52
N PRO A 89 -9.96 -2.09 6.92
CA PRO A 89 -11.37 -1.70 6.78
C PRO A 89 -11.69 -0.33 7.38
N ASP A 90 -11.02 -0.01 8.50
CA ASP A 90 -11.21 1.25 9.24
C ASP A 90 -10.57 2.47 8.56
N ASN A 91 -9.77 2.29 7.50
CA ASN A 91 -9.21 3.40 6.73
C ASN A 91 -10.24 4.05 5.80
N PHE A 92 -11.43 3.46 5.66
CA PHE A 92 -12.47 3.93 4.75
C PHE A 92 -13.57 4.67 5.50
N VAL A 93 -13.87 5.89 5.06
CA VAL A 93 -15.01 6.69 5.51
C VAL A 93 -15.90 6.91 4.29
N PHE A 94 -17.17 6.52 4.38
CA PHE A 94 -18.06 6.64 3.24
C PHE A 94 -19.48 7.12 3.53
N GLY A 95 -20.05 7.79 2.52
CA GLY A 95 -21.44 8.24 2.50
C GLY A 95 -22.41 7.21 1.92
N GLN A 96 -23.70 7.50 2.04
CA GLN A 96 -24.78 6.72 1.41
C GLN A 96 -25.23 7.32 0.07
N SER A 97 -24.75 8.53 -0.25
CA SER A 97 -25.13 9.29 -1.43
C SER A 97 -23.98 10.21 -1.84
N GLY A 98 -23.65 10.25 -3.12
CA GLY A 98 -22.59 11.11 -3.64
C GLY A 98 -22.89 12.61 -3.47
N ALA A 99 -21.86 13.44 -3.63
CA ALA A 99 -21.98 14.90 -3.54
C ALA A 99 -22.89 15.52 -4.61
N GLY A 100 -23.18 14.78 -5.69
CA GLY A 100 -23.99 15.29 -6.81
C GLY A 100 -23.35 16.46 -7.55
N ASN A 101 -22.00 16.52 -7.57
CA ASN A 101 -21.21 17.63 -8.12
C ASN A 101 -21.61 19.01 -7.56
N ASN A 102 -22.09 19.04 -6.32
CA ASN A 102 -22.44 20.25 -5.59
C ASN A 102 -21.40 20.51 -4.51
N TRP A 103 -20.98 21.78 -4.36
CA TRP A 103 -19.96 22.22 -3.41
C TRP A 103 -20.58 22.65 -2.08
#